data_AF-A0A1I7RW82-F1
#
_entry.id   AF-A0A1I7RW82-F1
#
_cell.length_a   1.000
_cell.length_b   1.000
_cell.length_c   1.000
_cell.angle_alpha   90.00
_cell.angle_beta   90.00
_cell.angle_gamma   90.00
#
_symmetry.space_group_name_H-M   'P 1'
#
loop_
_entity.id
_entity.type
_entity.pdbx_description
1 polymer ?
#
loop_
_entity_poly.entity_id
_entity_poly.type
_entity_poly.pdbx_seq_one_letter_code
_entity_poly.pdbx_strand_id
1 'polypeptide(L)'
;MVIQAFVNAESSNVQKAGIELAKKWLHNNFHTFSKANVMWEKYDVTGKEGAGDGGEYEVQAGFGWSNGVALDLITSLGSRIFEGKHRKIAYHPKAEAFVFHSDSSKSTQSVTLNVFLLCLGRLLY
;
A
#
# COMPACT_ATOMS: atom_id res chain seq x y z
N MET A 1 -7.86 -1.05 -12.29
CA MET A 1 -9.03 -1.21 -13.17
C MET A 1 -10.22 -1.90 -12.48
N VAL A 2 -10.09 -3.11 -11.92
CA VAL A 2 -11.24 -3.82 -11.29
C VAL A 2 -11.74 -3.15 -10.00
N ILE A 3 -10.83 -2.80 -9.08
CA ILE A 3 -11.19 -2.15 -7.81
C ILE A 3 -12.00 -0.88 -8.06
N GLN A 4 -11.52 0.01 -8.92
CA GLN A 4 -12.20 1.26 -9.22
C GLN A 4 -13.57 1.03 -9.87
N ALA A 5 -13.68 0.06 -10.78
CA ALA A 5 -14.95 -0.31 -11.39
C ALA A 5 -15.97 -0.76 -10.34
N PHE A 6 -15.55 -1.59 -9.38
CA PHE A 6 -16.42 -2.08 -8.32
C PHE A 6 -16.83 -0.96 -7.37
N VAL A 7 -15.88 -0.10 -7.01
CA VAL A 7 -16.09 1.05 -6.15
C VAL A 7 -17.06 2.07 -6.76
N ASN A 8 -17.12 2.17 -8.09
CA ASN A 8 -18.00 3.09 -8.82
C ASN A 8 -19.32 2.43 -9.24
N ALA A 9 -19.55 1.16 -8.93
CA ALA A 9 -20.79 0.47 -9.28
C ALA A 9 -21.98 1.01 -8.49
N GLU A 10 -23.18 0.97 -9.06
CA GLU A 10 -24.40 1.44 -8.38
C GLU A 10 -24.79 0.56 -7.19
N SER A 11 -24.46 -0.74 -7.24
CA SER A 11 -24.78 -1.69 -6.17
C SER A 11 -23.85 -1.55 -4.97
N SER A 12 -24.42 -1.26 -3.79
CA SER A 12 -23.68 -1.14 -2.52
C SER A 12 -22.85 -2.40 -2.20
N ASN A 13 -23.35 -3.59 -2.51
CA ASN A 13 -22.61 -4.84 -2.27
C ASN A 13 -21.34 -4.92 -3.13
N VAL A 14 -21.42 -4.48 -4.38
CA VAL A 14 -20.28 -4.47 -5.30
C VAL A 14 -19.27 -3.41 -4.88
N GLN A 15 -19.74 -2.23 -4.46
CA GLN A 15 -18.85 -1.19 -3.90
C GLN A 15 -18.07 -1.69 -2.69
N LYS A 16 -18.74 -2.36 -1.75
CA LYS A 16 -18.10 -2.96 -0.57
C LYS A 16 -17.07 -4.00 -0.98
N ALA A 17 -17.38 -4.87 -1.94
CA ALA A 17 -16.42 -5.83 -2.47
C ALA A 17 -15.18 -5.16 -3.08
N GLY A 18 -15.35 -4.04 -3.80
CA GLY A 18 -14.25 -3.24 -4.32
C GLY A 18 -13.33 -2.69 -3.22
N ILE A 19 -13.91 -2.14 -2.15
CA ILE A 19 -13.16 -1.65 -0.99
C ILE A 19 -12.41 -2.79 -0.29
N GLU A 20 -13.06 -3.95 -0.10
CA GLU A 20 -12.42 -5.11 0.53
C GLU A 20 -11.28 -5.69 -0.30
N LEU A 21 -11.40 -5.69 -1.64
CA LEU A 21 -10.30 -6.04 -2.53
C LEU A 21 -9.13 -5.07 -2.40
N ALA A 22 -9.40 -3.77 -2.33
CA ALA A 22 -8.36 -2.76 -2.11
C ALA A 22 -7.62 -2.96 -0.78
N LYS A 23 -8.35 -3.24 0.30
CA LYS A 23 -7.78 -3.57 1.62
C LYS A 23 -6.85 -4.77 1.56
N LYS A 24 -7.31 -5.88 0.99
CA LYS A 24 -6.52 -7.11 0.88
C LYS A 24 -5.26 -6.91 0.03
N TRP A 25 -5.39 -6.19 -1.08
CA TRP A 25 -4.26 -5.85 -1.94
C TRP A 25 -3.22 -5.03 -1.20
N LEU A 26 -3.62 -3.91 -0.57
CA LEU A 26 -2.72 -3.05 0.18
C LEU A 26 -2.06 -3.78 1.35
N HIS A 27 -2.81 -4.61 2.07
CA HIS A 27 -2.27 -5.40 3.18
C HIS A 27 -1.16 -6.36 2.71
N ASN A 28 -1.40 -7.14 1.66
CA ASN A 28 -0.40 -8.08 1.14
C ASN A 28 0.86 -7.37 0.60
N ASN A 29 0.64 -6.28 -0.13
CA ASN A 29 1.73 -5.45 -0.66
C ASN A 29 2.59 -4.89 0.48
N PHE A 30 1.95 -4.28 1.49
CA PHE A 30 2.64 -3.73 2.65
C PHE A 30 3.45 -4.78 3.39
N HIS A 31 2.85 -5.95 3.62
CA HIS A 31 3.50 -7.00 4.37
C HIS A 31 4.71 -7.61 3.64
N THR A 32 4.61 -7.74 2.32
CA THR A 32 5.74 -8.17 1.51
C THR A 32 6.81 -7.08 1.46
N PHE A 33 6.39 -5.82 1.34
CA PHE A 33 7.26 -4.65 1.34
C PHE A 33 8.02 -4.49 2.66
N SER A 34 7.39 -4.71 3.81
CA SER A 34 8.04 -4.58 5.12
C SER A 34 9.18 -5.58 5.31
N LYS A 35 9.12 -6.73 4.64
CA LYS A 35 10.18 -7.75 4.63
C LYS A 35 11.27 -7.48 3.60
N ALA A 36 10.88 -7.07 2.39
CA ALA A 36 11.78 -6.99 1.24
C ALA A 36 12.31 -5.57 0.94
N ASN A 37 11.70 -4.52 1.51
CA ASN A 37 11.93 -3.10 1.21
C ASN A 37 11.77 -2.73 -0.29
N VAL A 38 11.07 -3.56 -1.05
CA VAL A 38 10.77 -3.36 -2.47
C VAL A 38 9.34 -3.80 -2.77
N MET A 39 8.72 -3.15 -3.75
CA MET A 39 7.44 -3.58 -4.31
C MET A 39 7.70 -4.48 -5.52
N TRP A 40 6.96 -5.58 -5.60
CA TRP A 40 7.15 -6.60 -6.63
C TRP A 40 6.19 -6.39 -7.81
N GLU A 41 6.56 -6.93 -8.97
CA GLU A 41 5.73 -6.97 -10.17
C GLU A 41 4.39 -7.68 -9.95
N LYS A 42 4.41 -8.77 -9.19
CA LYS A 42 3.27 -9.64 -8.90
C LYS A 42 3.37 -10.19 -7.47
N TYR A 43 2.23 -10.60 -6.92
CA TYR A 43 2.09 -11.07 -5.55
C TYR A 43 1.32 -12.39 -5.52
N ASP A 44 1.66 -13.26 -4.58
CA ASP A 44 0.84 -14.44 -4.29
C ASP A 44 -0.44 -14.00 -3.57
N VAL A 45 -1.60 -14.47 -4.08
CA VAL A 45 -2.94 -14.15 -3.54
C VAL A 45 -3.66 -15.37 -2.98
N THR A 46 -2.99 -16.52 -2.93
CA THR A 46 -3.53 -17.80 -2.43
C THR A 46 -3.46 -17.91 -0.90
N GLY A 47 -2.89 -16.91 -0.23
CA GLY A 47 -2.69 -16.87 1.22
C GLY A 47 -1.23 -17.07 1.64
N LYS A 48 -0.33 -17.38 0.70
CA LYS A 48 1.10 -17.20 0.93
C LYS A 48 1.44 -15.72 0.76
N GLU A 49 2.22 -15.22 1.70
CA GLU A 49 2.71 -13.85 1.66
C GLU A 49 3.98 -13.80 0.83
N GLY A 50 4.09 -12.81 -0.06
CA GLY A 50 5.31 -12.59 -0.83
C GLY A 50 5.07 -12.23 -2.29
N ALA A 51 6.19 -12.12 -3.00
CA ALA A 51 6.18 -12.00 -4.44
C ALA A 51 5.50 -13.23 -5.07
N GLY A 52 4.75 -13.00 -6.13
CA GLY A 52 4.21 -14.07 -6.95
C GLY A 52 5.31 -14.69 -7.81
N ASP A 53 5.07 -15.91 -8.28
CA ASP A 53 6.03 -16.69 -9.05
C ASP A 53 5.40 -17.22 -10.35
N GLY A 54 6.19 -17.82 -11.23
CA GLY A 54 5.79 -18.44 -12.49
C GLY A 54 5.86 -17.52 -13.70
N GLY A 55 5.76 -18.11 -14.89
CA GLY A 55 5.97 -17.46 -16.18
C GLY A 55 7.34 -17.79 -16.78
N GLU A 56 7.74 -17.02 -17.79
CA GLU A 56 9.01 -17.24 -18.51
C GLU A 56 10.22 -16.60 -17.80
N TYR A 57 9.98 -15.65 -16.88
CA TYR A 57 11.01 -14.87 -16.22
C TYR A 57 10.76 -14.76 -14.71
N GLU A 58 11.87 -14.59 -14.00
CA GLU A 58 11.90 -14.27 -12.57
C GLU A 58 11.10 -12.99 -12.27
N VAL A 59 10.47 -12.98 -11.10
CA VAL A 59 9.69 -11.84 -10.63
C VAL A 59 10.56 -10.61 -10.39
N GLN A 60 10.12 -9.44 -10.88
CA GLN A 60 10.92 -8.22 -10.79
C GLN A 60 10.65 -7.41 -9.51
N ALA A 61 11.74 -6.91 -8.92
CA ALA A 61 11.72 -5.98 -7.78
C ALA A 61 11.68 -4.52 -8.25
N GLY A 62 11.06 -3.63 -7.46
CA GLY A 62 11.02 -2.20 -7.75
C GLY A 62 10.02 -1.81 -8.85
N PHE A 63 8.90 -2.53 -8.94
CA PHE A 63 7.98 -2.40 -10.07
C PHE A 63 7.10 -1.15 -10.00
N GLY A 64 7.22 -0.27 -11.00
CA GLY A 64 6.58 1.05 -11.02
C GLY A 64 5.05 1.03 -10.95
N TRP A 65 4.40 0.08 -11.62
CA TRP A 65 2.93 -0.01 -11.60
C TRP A 65 2.40 -0.41 -10.23
N SER A 66 3.06 -1.34 -9.53
CA SER A 66 2.67 -1.73 -8.18
C SER A 66 2.75 -0.55 -7.20
N ASN A 67 3.80 0.26 -7.31
CA ASN A 67 3.92 1.51 -6.56
C ASN A 67 2.76 2.48 -6.88
N GLY A 68 2.51 2.72 -8.16
CA GLY A 68 1.46 3.64 -8.61
C GLY A 68 0.06 3.23 -8.15
N VAL A 69 -0.29 1.96 -8.29
CA VAL A 69 -1.58 1.42 -7.84
C VAL A 69 -1.71 1.56 -6.32
N ALA A 70 -0.66 1.27 -5.56
CA ALA A 70 -0.73 1.34 -4.11
C ALA A 70 -0.92 2.79 -3.61
N LEU A 71 -0.22 3.76 -4.21
CA LEU A 71 -0.40 5.18 -3.95
C LEU A 71 -1.80 5.68 -4.35
N ASP A 72 -2.29 5.27 -5.52
CA ASP A 72 -3.62 5.63 -6.02
C ASP A 72 -4.71 5.14 -5.08
N LEU A 73 -4.66 3.88 -4.64
CA LEU A 73 -5.64 3.32 -3.71
C LEU A 73 -5.62 4.01 -2.33
N ILE A 74 -4.44 4.32 -1.80
CA ILE A 74 -4.30 5.06 -0.54
C ILE A 74 -4.90 6.46 -0.67
N THR A 75 -4.64 7.14 -1.79
CA THR A 75 -5.07 8.53 -2.01
C THR A 75 -6.57 8.61 -2.30
N SER A 76 -7.10 7.74 -3.15
CA SER A 76 -8.49 7.77 -3.60
C SER A 76 -9.47 7.11 -2.64
N LEU A 77 -9.05 6.04 -1.96
CA LEU A 77 -9.93 5.22 -1.11
C LEU A 77 -9.54 5.26 0.37
N GLY A 78 -8.48 5.98 0.75
CA GLY A 78 -7.97 6.00 2.12
C GLY A 78 -9.06 6.25 3.16
N SER A 79 -9.89 7.27 2.99
CA SER A 79 -10.99 7.57 3.93
C SER A 79 -11.94 6.39 4.11
N ARG A 80 -12.31 5.70 3.03
CA ARG A 80 -13.26 4.56 3.01
C ARG A 80 -12.62 3.26 3.49
N ILE A 81 -11.31 3.11 3.28
CA ILE A 81 -10.53 1.96 3.73
C ILE A 81 -10.25 2.05 5.24
N PHE A 82 -10.03 3.27 5.74
CA PHE A 82 -9.64 3.55 7.13
C PHE A 82 -10.79 4.06 8.02
N GLU A 83 -12.01 4.14 7.50
CA GLU A 83 -13.20 4.56 8.25
C GLU A 83 -13.47 3.63 9.44
N GLY A 84 -13.64 4.20 10.64
CA GLY A 84 -13.83 3.46 11.90
C GLY A 84 -12.59 3.31 12.80
N LYS A 85 -11.38 3.69 12.33
CA LYS A 85 -10.15 3.74 13.16
C LYS A 85 -9.73 5.17 13.55
N HIS A 86 -10.71 6.05 13.82
CA HIS A 86 -10.42 7.43 14.27
C HIS A 86 -10.10 7.45 15.77
N ARG A 87 -8.90 6.97 16.17
CA ARG A 87 -8.32 7.43 17.44
C ARG A 87 -7.86 8.87 17.23
N LYS A 88 -8.29 9.79 18.11
CA LYS A 88 -7.86 11.20 18.13
C LYS A 88 -6.35 11.26 17.91
N ILE A 89 -5.93 11.89 16.83
CA ILE A 89 -4.54 12.23 16.61
C ILE A 89 -4.24 13.37 17.58
N ALA A 90 -3.84 13.06 18.82
CA ALA A 90 -3.07 14.00 19.59
C ALA A 90 -1.69 14.04 18.94
N TYR A 91 -1.33 15.17 18.35
CA TYR A 91 0.05 15.43 17.97
C TYR A 91 0.92 15.19 19.21
N HIS A 92 1.73 14.13 19.19
CA HIS A 92 2.62 13.79 20.31
C HIS A 92 4.03 14.25 19.94
N PRO A 93 4.55 15.34 20.54
CA PRO A 93 5.79 16.00 20.14
C PRO A 93 7.08 15.23 20.54
N LYS A 94 6.99 13.91 20.79
CA LYS A 94 8.13 13.08 21.23
C LYS A 94 8.39 11.85 20.37
N ALA A 95 7.90 11.80 19.14
CA ALA A 95 8.55 10.96 18.13
C ALA A 95 9.78 11.74 17.67
N GLU A 96 10.93 11.39 18.20
CA GLU A 96 12.19 12.08 17.93
C GLU A 96 12.43 12.23 16.43
N ALA A 97 12.88 13.43 16.06
CA ALA A 97 13.11 13.85 14.70
C ALA A 97 13.94 12.82 13.93
N PHE A 98 13.29 12.10 13.01
CA PHE A 98 14.02 11.45 11.91
C PHE A 98 14.48 12.56 10.97
N VAL A 99 15.65 13.12 11.26
CA VAL A 99 16.28 14.18 10.49
C VAL A 99 16.62 13.64 9.10
N PHE A 100 15.93 14.19 8.11
CA PHE A 100 16.11 13.93 6.69
C PHE A 100 17.56 14.23 6.27
N HIS A 101 18.38 13.19 6.12
CA HIS A 101 19.63 13.31 5.37
C HIS A 101 19.30 13.08 3.89
N SER A 102 19.28 14.19 3.15
CA SER A 102 19.24 14.21 1.69
C SER A 102 20.58 13.67 1.16
N ASP A 103 20.70 12.35 1.06
CA ASP A 103 21.75 11.73 0.25
C ASP A 103 21.22 11.59 -1.19
N SER A 104 21.78 12.36 -2.12
CA SER A 104 21.33 12.47 -3.50
C SER A 104 21.59 11.21 -4.35
N SER A 105 22.08 10.13 -3.75
CA SER A 105 22.45 8.89 -4.42
C SER A 105 21.31 7.86 -4.55
N LYS A 106 20.13 8.08 -3.94
CA LYS A 106 18.99 7.14 -3.95
C LYS A 106 17.67 7.82 -4.35
N SER A 107 17.59 8.31 -5.59
CA SER A 107 16.58 9.30 -6.02
C SER A 107 15.17 8.79 -6.39
N THR A 108 14.77 7.56 -6.05
CA THR A 108 13.40 7.09 -6.40
C THR A 108 12.68 6.31 -5.30
N GLN A 109 13.38 5.87 -4.26
CA GLN A 109 12.76 5.09 -3.16
C GLN A 109 12.19 5.98 -2.04
N SER A 110 12.74 7.18 -1.82
CA SER A 110 12.57 7.93 -0.58
C SER A 110 11.19 8.58 -0.36
N VAL A 111 10.49 9.01 -1.41
CA VAL A 111 9.18 9.67 -1.26
C VAL A 111 8.04 8.65 -1.16
N THR A 112 8.07 7.61 -1.99
CA THR A 112 7.11 6.50 -1.96
C THR A 112 7.17 5.76 -0.63
N LEU A 113 8.38 5.42 -0.15
CA LEU A 113 8.60 4.74 1.14
C LEU A 113 7.99 5.51 2.32
N ASN A 114 8.18 6.83 2.37
CA ASN A 114 7.70 7.65 3.48
C ASN A 114 6.17 7.87 3.45
N VAL A 115 5.56 8.09 2.28
CA VAL A 115 4.08 8.18 2.18
C VAL A 115 3.45 6.82 2.47
N PHE A 116 4.06 5.73 1.99
CA PHE A 116 3.58 4.38 2.23
C PHE A 116 3.66 3.99 3.72
N LEU A 117 4.78 4.26 4.39
CA LEU A 117 4.94 4.00 5.83
C LEU A 117 4.06 4.91 6.71
N LEU A 118 3.94 6.21 6.40
CA LEU A 118 3.14 7.16 7.19
C LEU A 118 1.63 6.88 7.08
N CYS A 119 1.15 6.45 5.92
CA CYS A 119 -0.26 6.11 5.73
C CYS A 119 -0.61 4.70 6.24
N LEU A 120 0.31 3.73 6.17
CA LEU A 120 0.06 2.32 6.53
C LEU A 120 0.45 1.95 7.97
N GLY A 121 1.22 2.78 8.68
CA GLY A 121 1.40 2.63 10.14
C GLY A 121 0.07 2.64 10.91
N ARG A 122 -0.99 3.22 10.33
CA ARG A 122 -2.38 3.18 10.82
C ARG A 122 -3.15 1.89 10.53
N LEU A 123 -2.62 0.97 9.70
CA LEU A 123 -3.27 -0.34 9.48
C LEU A 123 -3.16 -1.24 10.72
N LEU A 124 -2.06 -1.17 11.48
CA LEU A 124 -1.68 -2.22 12.42
C LEU A 124 -1.51 -1.79 13.88
N TYR A 125 -1.70 -0.50 14.24
CA TYR A 125 -1.77 -0.02 15.63
C TYR A 125 -2.85 1.05 15.85
#